data_AF-A0A9J7ANQ6-F1
#
_entry.id   AF-A0A9J7ANQ6-F1
#
_cell.length_a   1.000
_cell.length_b   1.000
_cell.length_c   1.000
_cell.angle_alpha   90.00
_cell.angle_beta   90.00
_cell.angle_gamma   90.00
#
_symmetry.space_group_name_H-M   'P 1'
#
loop_
_entity.id
_entity.type
_entity.pdbx_description
1 polymer ?
#
loop_
_entity_poly.entity_id
_entity_poly.type
_entity_poly.pdbx_seq_one_letter_code
_entity_poly.pdbx_strand_id
1 'polypeptide(L)'
;MAKSVLPWSLKGVSPEAREIAKKAAAQQGMTIGEWVSAAIRDVGPNHDASSPPVPVSAVTDEAVPVAVDEDALRAAVRERIYEAEEQVAHIVGPLQDIIEQMSRRLTRLEEQVEDSAGEEDRSPPPRRLDGW
;
A
#
# COMPACT_ATOMS: atom_id res chain seq x y z
N MET A 1 6.71 -40.43 4.77
CA MET A 1 7.80 -40.36 3.78
C MET A 1 8.20 -38.90 3.62
N ALA A 2 9.48 -38.55 3.83
CA ALA A 2 9.94 -37.16 3.73
C ALA A 2 9.80 -36.67 2.29
N LYS A 3 8.99 -35.63 2.06
CA LYS A 3 8.82 -35.01 0.74
C LYS A 3 10.14 -34.32 0.40
N SER A 4 10.96 -34.99 -0.41
CA SER A 4 12.22 -34.44 -0.89
C SER A 4 11.90 -33.28 -1.83
N VAL A 5 11.90 -32.07 -1.29
CA VAL A 5 11.78 -30.84 -2.06
C VAL A 5 13.06 -30.74 -2.89
N LEU A 6 12.93 -30.75 -4.21
CA LEU A 6 14.09 -30.56 -5.08
C LEU A 6 14.70 -29.18 -4.82
N PRO A 7 16.04 -29.06 -4.77
CA PRO A 7 16.70 -27.77 -4.59
C PRO A 7 16.41 -26.88 -5.80
N TRP A 8 15.69 -25.80 -5.57
CA TRP A 8 15.40 -24.77 -6.55
C TRP A 8 16.46 -23.66 -6.46
N SER A 9 16.71 -22.98 -7.58
CA SER A 9 17.68 -21.88 -7.66
C SER A 9 16.95 -20.56 -7.92
N LEU A 10 17.25 -19.54 -7.12
CA LEU A 10 16.62 -18.22 -7.18
C LEU A 10 17.48 -17.25 -8.02
N LYS A 11 16.99 -16.89 -9.22
CA LYS A 11 17.69 -16.02 -10.17
C LYS A 11 17.34 -14.55 -9.92
N GLY A 12 18.34 -13.66 -9.95
CA GLY A 12 18.13 -12.21 -9.89
C GLY A 12 18.20 -11.56 -8.50
N VAL A 13 18.41 -12.31 -7.42
CA VAL A 13 18.64 -11.73 -6.09
C VAL A 13 19.98 -11.00 -6.06
N SER A 14 19.97 -9.72 -5.68
CA SER A 14 21.18 -8.89 -5.56
C SER A 14 22.17 -9.46 -4.53
N PRO A 15 23.48 -9.22 -4.68
CA PRO A 15 24.47 -9.70 -3.71
C PRO A 15 24.20 -9.20 -2.28
N GLU A 16 23.75 -7.96 -2.16
CA GLU A 16 23.38 -7.34 -0.89
C GLU A 16 22.20 -8.05 -0.22
N ALA A 17 21.11 -8.32 -0.97
CA ALA A 17 19.95 -9.02 -0.44
C ALA A 17 20.29 -10.45 0.01
N ARG A 18 21.22 -11.13 -0.69
CA ARG A 18 21.72 -12.45 -0.27
C ARG A 18 22.45 -12.39 1.06
N GLU A 19 23.29 -11.38 1.27
CA GLU A 19 24.02 -11.20 2.53
C GLU A 19 23.08 -10.85 3.69
N ILE A 20 22.05 -10.03 3.45
CA ILE A 20 21.01 -9.73 4.44
C ILE A 20 20.28 -11.01 4.83
N ALA A 21 19.81 -11.79 3.85
CA ALA A 21 19.11 -13.05 4.10
C ALA A 21 19.99 -14.05 4.86
N LYS A 22 21.28 -14.16 4.50
CA LYS A 22 22.25 -15.01 5.20
C LYS A 22 22.46 -14.59 6.65
N LYS A 23 22.59 -13.29 6.92
CA LYS A 23 22.70 -12.76 8.29
C LYS A 23 21.43 -13.01 9.10
N ALA A 24 20.27 -12.80 8.51
CA ALA A 24 18.98 -13.02 9.16
C ALA A 24 18.76 -14.51 9.50
N ALA A 25 19.11 -15.42 8.60
CA ALA A 25 19.08 -16.86 8.87
C ALA A 25 20.05 -17.24 10.00
N ALA A 26 21.28 -16.71 9.98
CA ALA A 26 22.29 -16.98 11.00
C ALA A 26 21.88 -16.46 12.39
N GLN A 27 21.26 -15.28 12.46
CA GLN A 27 20.74 -14.72 13.71
C GLN A 27 19.64 -15.60 14.34
N GLN A 28 18.84 -16.26 13.50
CA GLN A 28 17.76 -17.13 13.96
C GLN A 28 18.21 -18.61 14.09
N GLY A 29 19.49 -18.90 13.87
CA GLY A 29 20.05 -20.25 13.99
C GLY A 29 19.48 -21.26 12.98
N MET A 30 18.92 -20.80 11.87
CA MET A 30 18.26 -21.65 10.86
C MET A 30 19.00 -21.61 9.53
N THR A 31 18.70 -22.57 8.66
CA THR A 31 19.24 -22.58 7.30
C THR A 31 18.63 -21.45 6.46
N ILE A 32 19.35 -21.01 5.43
CA ILE A 32 18.85 -19.98 4.51
C ILE A 32 17.51 -20.38 3.85
N GLY A 33 17.33 -21.68 3.56
CA GLY A 33 16.09 -22.18 2.96
C GLY A 33 14.91 -22.15 3.91
N GLU A 34 15.12 -22.52 5.18
CA GLU A 34 14.10 -22.43 6.23
C GLU A 34 13.71 -20.98 6.50
N TRP A 35 14.70 -20.09 6.55
CA TRP A 35 14.47 -18.66 6.73
C TRP A 35 13.64 -18.06 5.60
N VAL A 36 14.00 -18.34 4.33
CA VAL A 36 13.20 -17.89 3.18
C VAL A 36 11.79 -18.45 3.23
N SER A 37 11.64 -19.73 3.59
CA SER A 37 10.32 -20.36 3.71
C SER A 37 9.47 -19.72 4.80
N ALA A 38 10.07 -19.33 5.93
CA ALA A 38 9.39 -18.63 7.02
C ALA A 38 9.04 -17.19 6.62
N ALA A 39 9.97 -16.46 6.00
CA ALA A 39 9.75 -15.10 5.52
C ALA A 39 8.64 -15.01 4.46
N ILE A 40 8.56 -15.98 3.54
CA ILE A 40 7.46 -16.06 2.56
C ILE A 40 6.12 -16.33 3.26
N ARG A 41 6.10 -17.15 4.32
CA ARG A 41 4.89 -17.43 5.09
C ARG A 41 4.38 -16.22 5.88
N ASP A 42 5.28 -15.45 6.49
CA ASP A 42 4.96 -14.24 7.25
C ASP A 42 4.38 -13.12 6.37
N VAL A 43 4.90 -12.97 5.16
CA VAL A 43 4.45 -11.93 4.20
C VAL A 43 3.26 -12.40 3.33
N GLY A 44 2.96 -13.70 3.33
CA GLY A 44 1.91 -14.28 2.50
C GLY A 44 0.49 -13.97 3.02
N PRO A 45 -0.53 -13.87 2.13
CA PRO A 45 -1.89 -13.44 2.48
C PRO A 45 -2.71 -14.40 3.38
N ASN A 46 -2.12 -15.50 3.88
CA ASN A 46 -2.83 -16.57 4.59
C ASN A 46 -2.29 -16.80 6.02
N HIS A 47 -1.98 -15.73 6.75
CA HIS A 47 -1.38 -15.82 8.08
C HIS A 47 -2.45 -15.92 9.19
N ASP A 48 -3.12 -17.07 9.28
CA ASP A 48 -3.81 -17.49 10.52
C ASP A 48 -2.96 -18.55 11.23
N ALA A 49 -2.00 -18.08 12.03
CA ALA A 49 -1.11 -18.89 12.85
C ALA A 49 -1.77 -19.41 14.13
N SER A 50 -2.97 -19.99 14.04
CA SER A 50 -3.57 -20.72 15.16
C SER A 50 -4.49 -21.85 14.68
N SER A 51 -3.90 -22.97 14.29
CA SER A 51 -4.62 -24.25 14.31
C SER A 51 -3.64 -25.35 14.75
N PRO A 52 -3.98 -26.16 15.76
CA PRO A 52 -3.14 -27.28 16.16
C PRO A 52 -3.02 -28.27 14.99
N PRO A 53 -1.93 -29.08 14.91
CA PRO A 53 -1.73 -30.00 13.81
C PRO A 53 -2.79 -31.10 13.88
N VAL A 54 -3.88 -30.93 13.14
CA VAL A 54 -4.77 -32.04 12.81
C VAL A 54 -3.96 -33.04 11.98
N PRO A 55 -3.92 -34.33 12.37
CA PRO A 55 -3.28 -35.34 11.56
C PRO A 55 -4.03 -35.42 10.24
N VAL A 56 -3.40 -34.89 9.18
CA VAL A 56 -3.90 -35.03 7.81
C VAL A 56 -3.79 -36.50 7.42
N SER A 57 -4.87 -37.24 7.66
CA SER A 57 -5.19 -38.44 6.89
C SER A 57 -4.97 -38.09 5.42
N ALA A 58 -4.16 -38.92 4.77
CA ALA A 58 -3.69 -38.76 3.40
C ALA A 58 -4.80 -38.18 2.50
N VAL A 59 -4.68 -36.89 2.17
CA VAL A 59 -5.31 -36.37 0.96
C VAL A 59 -4.49 -36.98 -0.17
N THR A 60 -5.00 -38.09 -0.69
CA THR A 60 -4.68 -38.58 -2.01
C THR A 60 -4.70 -37.38 -2.93
N ASP A 61 -3.55 -37.07 -3.52
CA ASP A 61 -3.37 -36.13 -4.62
C ASP A 61 -4.06 -36.73 -5.84
N GLU A 62 -5.39 -36.81 -5.79
CA GLU A 62 -6.22 -36.99 -6.96
C GLU A 62 -6.40 -35.59 -7.51
N ALA A 63 -5.50 -35.21 -8.42
CA ALA A 63 -5.66 -34.04 -9.26
C ALA A 63 -6.93 -34.24 -10.10
N VAL A 64 -8.08 -33.94 -9.51
CA VAL A 64 -9.30 -33.66 -10.25
C VAL A 64 -8.94 -32.42 -11.07
N PRO A 65 -8.97 -32.47 -12.42
CA PRO A 65 -8.94 -31.24 -13.18
C PRO A 65 -10.22 -30.51 -12.80
N VAL A 66 -10.13 -29.56 -11.86
CA VAL A 66 -11.17 -28.57 -11.66
C VAL A 66 -11.18 -27.82 -12.97
N ALA A 67 -12.11 -28.19 -13.85
CA ALA A 67 -12.48 -27.36 -14.98
C ALA A 67 -12.89 -26.04 -14.36
N VAL A 68 -11.96 -25.09 -14.32
CA VAL A 68 -12.25 -23.74 -13.90
C VAL A 68 -13.25 -23.25 -14.93
N ASP A 69 -14.50 -23.13 -14.51
CA ASP A 69 -15.55 -22.57 -15.33
C ASP A 69 -15.12 -21.15 -15.68
N GLU A 70 -14.66 -20.97 -16.92
CA GLU A 70 -14.08 -19.73 -17.41
C GLU A 70 -15.10 -18.59 -17.32
N ASP A 71 -16.40 -18.91 -17.46
CA ASP A 71 -17.47 -17.94 -17.33
C ASP A 71 -17.68 -17.53 -15.88
N ALA A 72 -17.56 -18.47 -14.93
CA ALA A 72 -17.59 -18.16 -13.50
C ALA A 72 -16.39 -17.29 -13.08
N LEU A 73 -15.19 -17.59 -13.58
CA LEU A 73 -14.00 -16.77 -13.34
C LEU A 73 -14.16 -15.36 -13.92
N ARG A 74 -14.66 -15.24 -15.15
CA ARG A 74 -14.94 -13.95 -15.79
C ARG A 74 -16.04 -13.16 -15.06
N ALA A 75 -17.02 -13.83 -14.47
CA ALA A 75 -18.03 -13.19 -13.63
C ALA A 75 -17.41 -12.64 -12.34
N ALA A 76 -16.61 -13.44 -11.63
CA ALA A 76 -15.92 -13.02 -10.40
C ALA A 76 -14.94 -11.86 -10.65
N VAL A 77 -14.21 -11.87 -11.77
CA VAL A 77 -13.32 -10.77 -12.15
C VAL A 77 -14.11 -9.49 -12.39
N ARG A 78 -15.26 -9.56 -13.08
CA ARG A 78 -16.12 -8.39 -13.31
C ARG A 78 -16.68 -7.83 -12.00
N GLU A 79 -17.16 -8.69 -11.12
CA GLU A 79 -17.63 -8.30 -9.79
C GLU A 79 -16.52 -7.59 -9.02
N ARG A 80 -15.30 -8.14 -9.02
CA ARG A 80 -14.16 -7.51 -8.35
C ARG A 80 -13.75 -6.16 -8.96
N ILE A 81 -13.91 -6.00 -10.28
CA ILE A 81 -13.68 -4.72 -10.96
C ILE A 81 -14.72 -3.69 -10.51
N TYR A 82 -16.01 -4.05 -10.46
CA TYR A 82 -17.05 -3.13 -9.98
C TYR A 82 -16.86 -2.71 -8.53
N GLU A 83 -16.52 -3.65 -7.64
CA GLU A 83 -16.17 -3.33 -6.24
C GLU A 83 -14.99 -2.36 -6.15
N ALA A 84 -13.94 -2.61 -6.95
CA ALA A 84 -12.77 -1.74 -6.98
C ALA A 84 -13.10 -0.35 -7.54
N GLU A 85 -13.97 -0.25 -8.55
CA GLU A 85 -14.43 1.02 -9.10
C GLU A 85 -15.22 1.83 -8.07
N GLU A 86 -16.14 1.19 -7.34
CA GLU A 86 -16.90 1.84 -6.26
C GLU A 86 -15.97 2.33 -5.14
N GLN A 87 -14.99 1.52 -4.75
CA GLN A 87 -13.99 1.89 -3.76
C GLN A 87 -13.14 3.09 -4.22
N VAL A 88 -12.74 3.12 -5.49
CA VAL A 88 -11.98 4.24 -6.07
C VAL A 88 -12.84 5.50 -6.11
N ALA A 89 -14.10 5.41 -6.54
CA ALA A 89 -15.02 6.54 -6.54
C ALA A 89 -15.21 7.11 -5.12
N HIS A 90 -15.31 6.24 -4.11
CA HIS A 90 -15.43 6.63 -2.71
C HIS A 90 -14.20 7.38 -2.19
N ILE A 91 -12.99 7.03 -2.63
CA ILE A 91 -11.75 7.69 -2.19
C ILE A 91 -11.53 9.01 -2.94
N VAL A 92 -11.82 9.03 -4.24
CA VAL A 92 -11.52 10.18 -5.11
C VAL A 92 -12.52 11.32 -4.89
N GLY A 93 -13.79 11.04 -4.60
CA GLY A 93 -14.82 12.08 -4.35
C GLY A 93 -14.41 13.09 -3.28
N PRO A 94 -14.09 12.66 -2.04
CA PRO A 94 -13.66 13.55 -0.97
C PRO A 94 -12.38 14.34 -1.30
N LEU A 95 -11.46 13.77 -2.08
CA LEU A 95 -10.25 14.48 -2.50
C LEU A 95 -10.57 15.64 -3.44
N GLN A 96 -11.54 15.46 -4.35
CA GLN A 96 -11.99 16.55 -5.23
C GLN A 96 -12.62 17.69 -4.42
N ASP A 97 -13.46 17.36 -3.44
CA ASP A 97 -14.10 18.35 -2.56
C ASP A 97 -13.05 19.15 -1.76
N ILE A 98 -12.03 18.47 -1.23
CA ILE A 98 -10.95 19.11 -0.49
C ILE A 98 -10.15 20.04 -1.40
N ILE A 99 -9.81 19.60 -2.62
CA ILE A 99 -9.08 20.44 -3.59
C ILE A 99 -9.90 21.68 -3.95
N GLU A 100 -11.20 21.53 -4.18
CA GLU A 100 -12.10 22.65 -4.48
C GLU A 100 -12.26 23.60 -3.27
N GLN A 101 -12.25 23.07 -2.06
CA GLN A 101 -12.25 23.88 -0.85
C GLN A 101 -10.93 24.66 -0.68
N MET A 102 -9.79 24.02 -0.96
CA MET A 102 -8.47 24.66 -0.88
C MET A 102 -8.31 25.75 -1.94
N SER A 103 -8.76 25.53 -3.18
CA SER A 103 -8.69 26.54 -4.23
C SER A 103 -9.51 27.78 -3.86
N ARG A 104 -10.77 27.59 -3.40
CA ARG A 104 -11.61 28.70 -2.90
C ARG A 104 -10.97 29.46 -1.75
N ARG A 105 -10.29 28.75 -0.84
CA ARG A 105 -9.63 29.39 0.30
C ARG A 105 -8.37 30.16 -0.12
N LEU A 106 -7.62 29.65 -1.10
CA LEU A 106 -6.47 30.35 -1.66
C LEU A 106 -6.89 31.65 -2.37
N THR A 107 -7.93 31.60 -3.20
CA THR A 107 -8.45 32.82 -3.87
C THR A 107 -8.88 33.89 -2.86
N ARG A 108 -9.58 33.49 -1.78
CA ARG A 108 -9.95 34.44 -0.71
C ARG A 108 -8.73 35.03 0.01
N LEU A 109 -7.68 34.23 0.20
CA LEU A 109 -6.44 34.72 0.83
C LEU A 109 -5.66 35.66 -0.10
N GLU A 110 -5.67 35.41 -1.40
CA GLU A 110 -5.09 36.30 -2.41
C GLU A 110 -5.80 37.66 -2.40
N GLU A 111 -7.13 37.68 -2.43
CA GLU A 111 -7.94 38.91 -2.34
C GLU A 111 -7.66 39.68 -1.04
N GLN A 112 -7.59 38.99 0.11
CA GLN A 112 -7.31 39.63 1.41
C GLN A 112 -5.89 40.22 1.47
N VAL A 113 -4.90 39.58 0.83
CA VAL A 113 -3.52 40.08 0.76
C VAL A 113 -3.44 41.31 -0.14
N GLU A 114 -4.14 41.33 -1.28
CA GLU A 114 -4.23 42.50 -2.15
C GLU A 114 -4.90 43.69 -1.46
N ASP A 115 -6.01 43.46 -0.73
CA ASP A 115 -6.69 44.50 0.04
C ASP A 115 -5.81 45.06 1.16
N SER A 116 -5.10 44.19 1.90
CA SER A 116 -4.21 44.61 2.98
C SER A 116 -3.02 45.44 2.47
N ALA A 117 -2.46 45.09 1.31
CA ALA A 117 -1.37 45.83 0.69
C ALA A 117 -1.84 47.20 0.14
N GLY A 118 -3.09 47.31 -0.33
CA GLY A 118 -3.69 48.57 -0.76
C GLY A 118 -4.04 49.53 0.39
N GLU A 119 -4.30 49.01 1.58
CA GLU A 119 -4.59 49.81 2.79
C GLU A 119 -3.31 50.49 3.34
N GLU A 120 -2.15 49.82 3.28
CA GLU A 120 -0.86 50.37 3.72
C GLU A 120 -0.38 51.54 2.85
N ASP A 121 -0.63 51.49 1.54
CA ASP A 121 -0.28 52.57 0.59
C ASP A 121 -1.17 53.81 0.73
N ARG A 122 -2.36 53.66 1.35
CA ARG A 122 -3.31 54.76 1.62
C ARG A 122 -3.08 55.46 2.96
N SER A 123 -2.10 55.03 3.75
CA SER A 123 -1.79 55.67 5.02
C SER A 123 -1.33 57.12 4.78
N PRO A 124 -2.07 58.15 5.26
CA PRO A 124 -1.73 59.53 4.97
C PRO A 124 -0.36 59.87 5.57
N PRO A 125 0.49 60.65 4.88
CA PRO A 125 1.81 60.98 5.38
C PRO A 125 1.69 61.59 6.78
N PRO A 126 2.61 61.26 7.72
CA PRO A 126 2.52 61.76 9.08
C PRO A 126 2.42 63.27 9.05
N ARG A 127 1.34 63.81 9.64
CA ARG A 127 1.10 65.25 9.69
C ARG A 127 2.31 65.90 10.36
N ARG A 128 3.13 66.61 9.58
CA ARG A 128 4.18 67.44 10.14
C ARG A 128 3.50 68.44 11.05
N LEU A 129 3.78 68.31 12.35
CA LEU A 129 3.44 69.30 13.35
C LEU A 129 4.36 70.50 13.10
N ASP A 130 4.00 71.34 12.13
CA ASP A 130 4.65 72.64 11.95
C ASP A 130 4.10 73.56 13.05
N GLY A 131 4.84 73.61 14.15
CA GLY A 131 4.61 74.53 15.27
C GLY A 131 5.55 75.73 15.21
N TRP A 132 4.93 76.91 15.37
CA TRP A 132 5.45 78.20 15.89
C TRP A 132 6.61 78.88 15.17
#